data_AF-A0A946SRS4-F1
#
_entry.id   AF-A0A946SRS4-F1
#
_cell.length_a   1.000
_cell.length_b   1.000
_cell.length_c   1.000
_cell.angle_alpha   90.00
_cell.angle_beta   90.00
_cell.angle_gamma   90.00
#
_symmetry.space_group_name_H-M   'P 1'
#
loop_
_entity.id
_entity.type
_entity.pdbx_description
1 polymer ?
#
loop_
_entity_poly.entity_id
_entity_poly.type
_entity_poly.pdbx_seq_one_letter_code
_entity_poly.pdbx_strand_id
1 'polypeptide(L)'
;MRPILLLAAMCLGIAGCGDAVSVLTDDPAANSAWSGGDATVFDASEQAYSRPVPNLAPERLALHLVGAKHFSAIFVGGEAETNGGLGPVFNAASCVSCHPPGGRPAAPMVGGDMGSMLVRLSLPAAASQATGAPTPVPGFGGQLSDQAVPGVEPEASFLIEYLDTIVNLADGTTYQLREPESTIEGYRPLPLITESSARMPRPVYGLGLLEAVPNEVLLLREDELDRNGDRISGRPNYVVDIETGETVIGRFGWKANQPNLRQQAAGAYHDDMGITPSLFPFESVRGQIQDDGNSDDPGVPDAILDAVTFPRRRSPCRPGETSTTHRCNGER
;
A
#
# COMPACT_ATOMS: atom_id res chain seq x y z
N MET A 1 12.74 18.84 83.99
CA MET A 1 13.97 18.94 83.16
C MET A 1 14.11 17.69 82.31
N ARG A 2 14.05 17.86 80.99
CA ARG A 2 14.66 17.09 79.87
C ARG A 2 13.67 16.79 78.74
N PRO A 3 14.10 16.93 77.48
CA PRO A 3 13.23 17.32 76.37
C PRO A 3 12.75 16.13 75.54
N ILE A 4 11.55 16.24 74.99
CA ILE A 4 10.99 15.32 74.00
C ILE A 4 11.58 15.71 72.64
N LEU A 5 12.51 14.91 72.12
CA LEU A 5 12.94 14.98 70.71
C LEU A 5 11.93 14.18 69.88
N LEU A 6 11.10 14.88 69.09
CA LEU A 6 10.30 14.28 68.03
C LEU A 6 11.22 13.98 66.84
N LEU A 7 11.54 12.70 66.65
CA LEU A 7 12.19 12.22 65.43
C LEU A 7 11.11 12.02 64.37
N ALA A 8 10.99 12.95 63.43
CA ALA A 8 10.14 12.78 62.25
C ALA A 8 10.82 11.78 61.30
N ALA A 9 10.31 10.54 61.25
CA ALA A 9 10.69 9.56 60.25
C ALA A 9 10.08 9.98 58.90
N MET A 10 10.90 10.60 58.06
CA MET A 10 10.55 10.96 56.69
C MET A 10 10.65 9.68 55.83
N CYS A 11 9.55 8.96 55.69
CA CYS A 11 9.43 7.85 54.74
C CYS A 11 9.48 8.42 53.32
N LEU A 12 10.66 8.41 52.70
CA LEU A 12 10.79 8.55 51.25
C LEU A 12 10.14 7.34 50.58
N GLY A 13 8.92 7.51 50.08
CA GLY A 13 8.33 6.58 49.13
C GLY A 13 9.12 6.62 47.83
N ILE A 14 9.90 5.58 47.57
CA ILE A 14 10.45 5.34 46.23
C ILE A 14 9.24 4.93 45.37
N ALA A 15 8.61 5.91 44.73
CA ALA A 15 7.73 5.64 43.60
C ALA A 15 8.65 5.18 42.45
N GLY A 16 8.81 3.87 42.33
CA GLY A 16 9.40 3.30 41.13
C GLY A 16 8.51 3.68 39.95
N CYS A 17 9.05 4.44 39.00
CA CYS A 17 8.54 4.48 37.64
C CYS A 17 8.72 3.08 37.05
N GLY A 18 7.75 2.20 37.29
CA GLY A 18 7.57 1.03 36.46
C GLY A 18 7.08 1.52 35.11
N ASP A 19 7.79 1.17 34.05
CA ASP A 19 7.32 1.35 32.68
C ASP A 19 5.92 0.75 32.59
N ALA A 20 4.93 1.60 32.38
CA ALA A 20 3.57 1.17 32.16
C ALA A 20 3.54 0.48 30.80
N VAL A 21 3.73 -0.84 30.79
CA VAL A 21 3.33 -1.69 29.66
C VAL A 21 1.84 -1.45 29.48
N SER A 22 1.48 -0.69 28.44
CA SER A 22 0.09 -0.31 28.19
C SER A 22 -0.68 -1.55 27.76
N VAL A 23 -1.50 -2.07 28.67
CA VAL A 23 -2.42 -3.16 28.39
C VAL A 23 -3.48 -2.66 27.42
N LEU A 24 -3.52 -3.23 26.21
CA LEU A 24 -4.65 -3.07 25.30
C LEU A 24 -5.92 -3.49 26.05
N THR A 25 -6.86 -2.57 26.21
CA THR A 25 -8.13 -2.83 26.90
C THR A 25 -9.14 -3.44 25.92
N ASP A 26 -10.22 -4.06 26.38
CA ASP A 26 -11.25 -4.57 25.47
C ASP A 26 -12.10 -3.45 24.81
N ASP A 27 -11.86 -2.18 25.14
CA ASP A 27 -12.53 -1.03 24.53
C ASP A 27 -11.79 -0.56 23.26
N PRO A 28 -12.37 -0.74 22.05
CA PRO A 28 -11.76 -0.32 20.80
C PRO A 28 -11.56 1.21 20.72
N ALA A 29 -12.41 2.00 21.39
CA ALA A 29 -12.30 3.45 21.41
C ALA A 29 -11.12 3.89 22.29
N ALA A 30 -10.91 3.24 23.43
CA ALA A 30 -9.76 3.48 24.32
C ALA A 30 -8.42 3.07 23.67
N ASN A 31 -8.42 2.00 22.86
CA ASN A 31 -7.22 1.55 22.15
C ASN A 31 -6.90 2.35 20.88
N SER A 32 -7.83 3.16 20.37
CA SER A 32 -7.64 3.91 19.11
C SER A 32 -6.47 4.89 19.15
N ALA A 33 -6.17 5.46 20.33
CA ALA A 33 -5.04 6.35 20.57
C ALA A 33 -3.67 5.65 20.49
N TRP A 34 -3.65 4.31 20.57
CA TRP A 34 -2.46 3.46 20.51
C TRP A 34 -2.63 2.37 19.45
N SER A 35 -3.13 2.76 18.28
CA SER A 35 -3.38 1.82 17.17
C SER A 35 -2.13 1.09 16.67
N GLY A 36 -0.93 1.55 17.02
CA GLY A 36 0.35 0.88 16.79
C GLY A 36 0.96 0.26 18.05
N GLY A 37 0.27 0.26 19.20
CA GLY A 37 0.86 -0.04 20.51
C GLY A 37 2.04 0.88 20.80
N ASP A 38 3.14 0.33 21.33
CA ASP A 38 4.42 1.03 21.56
C ASP A 38 5.03 1.64 20.28
N ALA A 39 4.56 1.20 19.10
CA ALA A 39 4.98 1.78 17.82
C ALA A 39 4.16 3.02 17.41
N THR A 40 3.23 3.49 18.24
CA THR A 40 2.41 4.68 17.93
C THR A 40 3.26 5.96 18.03
N VAL A 41 3.07 6.87 17.08
CA VAL A 41 3.68 8.20 17.06
C VAL A 41 2.58 9.24 16.93
N PHE A 42 2.64 10.23 17.81
CA PHE A 42 1.70 11.34 17.84
C PHE A 42 2.24 12.48 16.99
N ASP A 43 2.03 12.39 15.68
CA ASP A 43 2.38 13.42 14.71
C ASP A 43 1.17 13.66 13.80
N ALA A 44 0.66 14.90 13.75
CA ALA A 44 -0.46 15.30 12.91
C ALA A 44 -0.04 16.14 11.69
N SER A 45 1.27 16.27 11.46
CA SER A 45 1.80 16.94 10.27
C SER A 45 1.63 16.08 9.02
N GLU A 46 1.92 16.66 7.86
CA GLU A 46 2.03 15.94 6.58
C GLU A 46 3.04 14.77 6.60
N GLN A 47 3.95 14.74 7.58
CA GLN A 47 4.96 13.69 7.74
C GLN A 47 4.53 12.57 8.69
N ALA A 48 3.29 12.58 9.18
CA ALA A 48 2.78 11.61 10.14
C ALA A 48 3.02 10.15 9.72
N TYR A 49 2.76 9.85 8.46
CA TYR A 49 2.95 8.51 7.89
C TYR A 49 4.38 8.21 7.43
N SER A 50 5.31 9.17 7.52
CA SER A 50 6.72 9.00 7.15
C SER A 50 7.60 8.60 8.32
N ARG A 51 7.06 8.60 9.55
CA ARG A 51 7.86 8.35 10.75
C ARG A 51 8.27 6.87 10.86
N PRO A 52 9.55 6.58 11.16
CA PRO A 52 9.95 5.24 11.59
C PRO A 52 9.34 4.91 12.95
N VAL A 53 9.30 3.63 13.32
CA VAL A 53 8.99 3.26 14.70
C VAL A 53 10.03 3.84 15.64
N PRO A 54 9.62 4.46 16.77
CA PRO A 54 10.54 5.05 17.72
C PRO A 54 11.58 4.08 18.30
N ASN A 55 11.25 2.79 18.42
CA ASN A 55 12.07 1.78 19.10
C ASN A 55 12.88 0.87 18.15
N LEU A 56 13.15 1.32 16.92
CA LEU A 56 14.04 0.58 16.01
C LEU A 56 15.48 0.56 16.55
N ALA A 57 16.10 -0.62 16.52
CA ALA A 57 17.55 -0.75 16.69
C ALA A 57 18.29 0.10 15.62
N PRO A 58 19.49 0.65 15.93
CA PRO A 58 20.22 1.53 15.02
C PRO A 58 20.38 0.98 13.60
N GLU A 59 20.67 -0.32 13.47
CA GLU A 59 20.86 -0.99 12.18
C GLU A 59 19.55 -1.04 11.37
N ARG A 60 18.42 -1.23 12.05
CA ARG A 60 17.08 -1.24 11.44
C ARG A 60 16.61 0.15 11.05
N LEU A 61 16.97 1.16 11.85
CA LEU A 61 16.74 2.55 11.49
C LEU A 61 17.54 2.93 10.24
N ALA A 62 18.81 2.53 10.15
CA ALA A 62 19.62 2.76 8.96
C ALA A 62 18.98 2.13 7.71
N LEU A 63 18.52 0.88 7.81
CA LEU A 63 17.82 0.21 6.70
C LEU A 63 16.51 0.92 6.32
N HIS A 64 15.72 1.36 7.30
CA HIS A 64 14.52 2.16 7.05
C HIS A 64 14.84 3.47 6.31
N LEU A 65 15.92 4.16 6.68
CA LEU A 65 16.31 5.41 6.02
C LEU A 65 16.79 5.19 4.57
N VAL A 66 17.47 4.07 4.30
CA VAL A 66 17.78 3.66 2.91
C VAL A 66 16.49 3.44 2.14
N GLY A 67 15.56 2.65 2.70
CA GLY A 67 14.25 2.41 2.08
C GLY A 67 13.45 3.70 1.85
N ALA A 68 13.44 4.62 2.81
CA ALA A 68 12.77 5.92 2.69
C ALA A 68 13.39 6.78 1.57
N LYS A 69 14.72 6.78 1.44
CA LYS A 69 15.41 7.48 0.35
C LYS A 69 14.99 6.92 -1.02
N HIS A 70 14.98 5.59 -1.17
CA HIS A 70 14.59 4.95 -2.44
C HIS A 70 13.09 5.06 -2.73
N PHE A 71 12.24 5.06 -1.70
CA PHE A 71 10.80 5.27 -1.87
C PHE A 71 10.48 6.67 -2.45
N SER A 72 11.27 7.67 -2.07
CA SER A 72 11.16 9.04 -2.56
C SER A 72 12.00 9.32 -3.82
N ALA A 73 12.73 8.33 -4.33
CA ALA A 73 13.55 8.48 -5.51
C ALA A 73 12.69 8.60 -6.76
N ILE A 74 13.11 9.48 -7.67
CA ILE A 74 12.57 9.55 -9.03
C ILE A 74 13.49 8.72 -9.91
N PHE A 75 12.89 7.71 -10.56
CA PHE A 75 13.57 6.82 -11.49
C PHE A 75 13.52 7.39 -12.91
N VAL A 76 14.52 7.07 -13.71
CA VAL A 76 14.65 7.52 -15.10
C VAL A 76 14.96 6.34 -16.00
N GLY A 77 14.58 6.44 -17.27
CA GLY A 77 14.78 5.37 -18.25
C GLY A 77 16.26 5.17 -18.60
N GLY A 78 16.59 3.94 -19.01
CA GLY A 78 17.92 3.51 -19.43
C GLY A 78 18.94 3.37 -18.30
N GLU A 79 20.21 3.20 -18.68
CA GLU A 79 21.35 2.90 -17.79
C GLU A 79 21.86 4.11 -16.97
N ALA A 80 20.96 4.95 -16.44
CA ALA A 80 21.38 6.07 -15.60
C ALA A 80 22.10 5.58 -14.32
N GLU A 81 23.26 6.17 -14.01
CA GLU A 81 24.06 5.82 -12.83
C GLU A 81 23.29 5.98 -11.50
N THR A 82 22.30 6.88 -11.48
CA THR A 82 21.46 7.15 -10.31
C THR A 82 20.00 6.96 -10.66
N ASN A 83 19.33 6.03 -9.96
CA ASN A 83 17.92 5.70 -10.15
C ASN A 83 17.55 5.38 -11.61
N GLY A 84 18.45 4.72 -12.36
CA GLY A 84 18.11 4.18 -13.68
C GLY A 84 17.14 3.00 -13.60
N GLY A 85 16.81 2.45 -14.77
CA GLY A 85 15.99 1.25 -14.91
C GLY A 85 14.48 1.46 -14.89
N LEU A 86 13.99 2.70 -15.03
CA LEU A 86 12.56 2.95 -15.30
C LEU A 86 12.20 2.31 -16.65
N GLY A 87 11.12 1.53 -16.68
CA GLY A 87 10.72 0.83 -17.89
C GLY A 87 10.24 1.76 -19.01
N PRO A 88 10.07 1.23 -20.23
CA PRO A 88 9.68 2.00 -21.41
C PRO A 88 8.29 2.64 -21.27
N VAL A 89 7.39 1.98 -20.52
CA VAL A 89 6.10 2.50 -20.08
C VAL A 89 5.92 2.30 -18.58
N PHE A 90 5.14 3.17 -17.96
CA PHE A 90 4.91 3.16 -16.53
C PHE A 90 3.61 3.94 -16.19
N ASN A 91 3.14 3.81 -14.95
CA ASN A 91 2.14 4.70 -14.37
C ASN A 91 2.79 5.79 -13.51
N ALA A 92 3.92 5.50 -12.87
CA ALA A 92 4.64 6.45 -12.03
C ALA A 92 6.15 6.22 -12.02
N ALA A 93 6.92 7.31 -11.97
CA ALA A 93 8.38 7.26 -11.87
C ALA A 93 8.90 7.24 -10.41
N SER A 94 8.03 7.26 -9.41
CA SER A 94 8.41 7.22 -7.99
C SER A 94 7.31 6.57 -7.14
N CYS A 95 7.67 5.97 -6.02
CA CYS A 95 6.65 5.42 -5.14
C CYS A 95 5.82 6.52 -4.46
N VAL A 96 6.45 7.66 -4.12
CA VAL A 96 5.78 8.79 -3.44
C VAL A 96 4.75 9.51 -4.31
N SER A 97 4.86 9.48 -5.64
CA SER A 97 3.83 10.05 -6.52
C SER A 97 2.52 9.26 -6.48
N CYS A 98 2.58 7.96 -6.19
CA CYS A 98 1.39 7.15 -5.92
C CYS A 98 1.02 7.10 -4.43
N HIS A 99 2.00 7.22 -3.54
CA HIS A 99 1.82 7.08 -2.10
C HIS A 99 2.36 8.32 -1.36
N PRO A 100 1.65 9.46 -1.40
CA PRO A 100 2.12 10.70 -0.80
C PRO A 100 2.26 10.56 0.72
N PRO A 101 3.41 10.99 1.27
CA PRO A 101 4.08 10.45 2.47
C PRO A 101 3.69 9.04 2.95
N GLY A 102 3.44 8.10 2.04
CA GLY A 102 2.94 6.75 2.30
C GLY A 102 1.47 6.62 2.71
N GLY A 103 0.72 7.71 2.62
CA GLY A 103 -0.73 7.75 2.74
C GLY A 103 -1.44 7.41 1.43
N ARG A 104 -2.68 7.89 1.32
CA ARG A 104 -3.55 7.74 0.14
C ARG A 104 -3.59 9.06 -0.64
N PRO A 105 -3.41 9.03 -1.97
CA PRO A 105 -3.54 10.23 -2.79
C PRO A 105 -5.01 10.63 -2.95
N ALA A 106 -5.22 11.87 -3.38
CA ALA A 106 -6.54 12.35 -3.76
C ALA A 106 -7.04 11.62 -5.02
N ALA A 107 -8.36 11.48 -5.15
CA ALA A 107 -8.96 10.98 -6.38
C ALA A 107 -8.66 11.95 -7.55
N PRO A 108 -8.48 11.43 -8.78
CA PRO A 108 -8.25 12.25 -9.97
C PRO A 108 -9.34 13.30 -10.19
N MET A 109 -8.99 14.42 -10.82
CA MET A 109 -9.96 15.46 -11.20
C MET A 109 -10.66 15.11 -12.52
N VAL A 110 -11.90 15.60 -12.70
CA VAL A 110 -12.62 15.49 -13.99
C VAL A 110 -11.78 16.12 -15.09
N GLY A 111 -11.59 15.39 -16.19
CA GLY A 111 -10.80 15.87 -17.35
C GLY A 111 -9.32 16.12 -17.05
N GLY A 112 -8.82 15.70 -15.89
CA GLY A 112 -7.40 15.68 -15.53
C GLY A 112 -6.72 14.39 -15.98
N ASP A 113 -5.44 14.27 -15.68
CA ASP A 113 -4.71 13.00 -15.80
C ASP A 113 -5.21 11.95 -14.79
N MET A 114 -4.70 10.73 -14.92
CA MET A 114 -5.00 9.62 -14.00
C MET A 114 -4.47 9.85 -12.57
N GLY A 115 -3.68 10.89 -12.33
CA GLY A 115 -2.98 11.14 -11.08
C GLY A 115 -2.21 9.91 -10.63
N SER A 116 -2.59 9.37 -9.47
CA SER A 116 -2.01 8.13 -8.93
C SER A 116 -2.83 6.88 -9.23
N MET A 117 -3.98 7.01 -9.89
CA MET A 117 -4.89 5.91 -10.19
C MET A 117 -4.32 5.07 -11.34
N LEU A 118 -4.50 3.76 -11.26
CA LEU A 118 -4.16 2.84 -12.33
C LEU A 118 -5.38 2.01 -12.74
N VAL A 119 -5.32 1.38 -13.92
CA VAL A 119 -6.36 0.46 -14.40
C VAL A 119 -5.79 -0.93 -14.56
N ARG A 120 -6.35 -1.89 -13.82
CA ARG A 120 -6.07 -3.32 -14.00
C ARG A 120 -6.97 -3.89 -15.08
N LEU A 121 -6.44 -4.82 -15.86
CA LEU A 121 -7.15 -5.53 -16.92
C LEU A 121 -7.18 -7.03 -16.66
N SER A 122 -8.23 -7.68 -17.15
CA SER A 122 -8.30 -9.13 -17.26
C SER A 122 -9.23 -9.53 -18.39
N LEU A 123 -8.96 -10.64 -19.05
CA LEU A 123 -10.03 -11.38 -19.72
C LEU A 123 -10.88 -12.09 -18.66
N PRO A 124 -12.17 -12.39 -18.93
CA PRO A 124 -13.01 -13.12 -18.00
C PRO A 124 -12.35 -14.45 -17.65
N ALA A 125 -12.33 -14.78 -16.35
CA ALA A 125 -11.65 -15.97 -15.87
C ALA A 125 -12.17 -17.22 -16.59
N ALA A 126 -11.26 -18.03 -17.13
CA ALA A 126 -11.62 -19.38 -17.55
C ALA A 126 -12.01 -20.19 -16.30
N ALA A 127 -13.07 -20.99 -16.37
CA ALA A 127 -13.57 -21.78 -15.25
C ALA A 127 -12.53 -22.74 -14.60
N SER A 128 -11.36 -22.93 -15.23
CA SER A 128 -10.26 -23.80 -14.81
C SER A 128 -9.13 -23.10 -14.03
N GLN A 129 -9.16 -21.78 -13.81
CA GLN A 129 -8.10 -21.10 -13.04
C GLN A 129 -8.25 -21.36 -11.54
N ALA A 130 -7.39 -22.24 -11.01
CA ALA A 130 -7.41 -22.71 -9.62
C ALA A 130 -7.25 -21.60 -8.56
N THR A 131 -6.61 -20.48 -8.91
CA THR A 131 -6.27 -19.39 -7.98
C THR A 131 -6.99 -18.08 -8.25
N GLY A 132 -7.91 -18.03 -9.24
CA GLY A 132 -8.61 -16.80 -9.62
C GLY A 132 -7.69 -15.66 -10.08
N ALA A 133 -6.45 -15.97 -10.48
CA ALA A 133 -5.49 -15.00 -10.98
C ALA A 133 -6.02 -14.33 -12.27
N PRO A 134 -5.76 -13.02 -12.49
CA PRO A 134 -6.16 -12.33 -13.70
C PRO A 134 -5.61 -13.03 -14.95
N THR A 135 -6.43 -13.10 -16.00
CA THR A 135 -5.98 -13.59 -17.32
C THR A 135 -5.45 -12.40 -18.12
N PRO A 136 -4.17 -12.39 -18.52
CA PRO A 136 -3.59 -11.27 -19.26
C PRO A 136 -4.34 -10.97 -20.55
N VAL A 137 -4.51 -9.69 -20.85
CA VAL A 137 -5.10 -9.21 -22.10
C VAL A 137 -3.99 -9.18 -23.17
N PRO A 138 -4.18 -9.83 -24.33
CA PRO A 138 -3.16 -9.84 -25.39
C PRO A 138 -2.78 -8.44 -25.85
N GLY A 139 -1.48 -8.12 -25.77
CA GLY A 139 -0.95 -6.80 -26.13
C GLY A 139 -1.17 -5.70 -25.09
N PHE A 140 -1.51 -6.04 -23.85
CA PHE A 140 -1.61 -5.10 -22.73
C PHE A 140 -1.24 -5.71 -21.37
N GLY A 141 -1.28 -7.04 -21.21
CA GLY A 141 -0.99 -7.68 -19.93
C GLY A 141 -2.13 -7.51 -18.91
N GLY A 142 -1.78 -7.27 -17.64
CA GLY A 142 -2.71 -7.19 -16.51
C GLY A 142 -2.95 -5.78 -15.95
N GLN A 143 -2.27 -4.78 -16.48
CA GLN A 143 -2.34 -3.37 -16.07
C GLN A 143 -2.04 -2.49 -17.28
N LEU A 144 -2.69 -1.33 -17.37
CA LEU A 144 -2.40 -0.33 -18.39
C LEU A 144 -1.46 0.75 -17.86
N SER A 145 -0.43 1.05 -18.65
CA SER A 145 0.53 2.12 -18.45
C SER A 145 0.16 3.34 -19.29
N ASP A 146 -0.03 4.48 -18.63
CA ASP A 146 -0.47 5.73 -19.25
C ASP A 146 0.67 6.71 -19.56
N GLN A 147 1.89 6.39 -19.12
CA GLN A 147 3.09 7.18 -19.36
C GLN A 147 4.16 6.35 -20.08
N ALA A 148 5.09 7.03 -20.74
CA ALA A 148 6.20 6.42 -21.46
C ALA A 148 7.44 7.33 -21.44
N VAL A 149 8.62 6.73 -21.61
CA VAL A 149 9.86 7.48 -21.83
C VAL A 149 9.86 8.16 -23.22
N PRO A 150 10.70 9.20 -23.45
CA PRO A 150 10.71 9.90 -24.74
C PRO A 150 10.96 8.96 -25.93
N GLY A 151 10.08 9.03 -26.92
CA GLY A 151 10.16 8.21 -28.14
C GLY A 151 9.42 6.88 -28.07
N VAL A 152 8.82 6.54 -26.93
CA VAL A 152 7.95 5.35 -26.76
C VAL A 152 6.48 5.77 -26.67
N GLU A 153 5.59 4.97 -27.26
CA GLU A 153 4.14 5.17 -27.20
C GLU A 153 3.56 4.52 -25.93
N PRO A 154 2.81 5.25 -25.07
CA PRO A 154 2.17 4.66 -23.89
C PRO A 154 1.12 3.61 -24.28
N GLU A 155 0.78 2.70 -23.36
CA GLU A 155 -0.19 1.65 -23.66
C GLU A 155 -1.61 2.21 -23.83
N ALA A 156 -1.98 3.24 -23.08
CA ALA A 156 -3.28 3.89 -23.22
C ALA A 156 -3.29 5.35 -22.77
N SER A 157 -4.28 6.09 -23.25
CA SER A 157 -4.72 7.35 -22.64
C SER A 157 -6.10 7.19 -21.99
N PHE A 158 -6.40 8.06 -21.03
CA PHE A 158 -7.60 7.96 -20.19
C PHE A 158 -8.34 9.30 -20.13
N LEU A 159 -9.66 9.20 -20.11
CA LEU A 159 -10.53 10.30 -19.71
C LEU A 159 -11.39 9.82 -18.53
N ILE A 160 -11.31 10.54 -17.40
CA ILE A 160 -12.13 10.26 -16.21
C ILE A 160 -13.25 11.31 -16.11
N GLU A 161 -14.48 10.80 -16.06
CA GLU A 161 -15.67 11.52 -15.67
C GLU A 161 -16.22 10.96 -14.36
N TYR A 162 -17.06 11.72 -13.66
CA TYR A 162 -17.69 11.26 -12.43
C TYR A 162 -19.20 11.44 -12.49
N LEU A 163 -19.91 10.39 -12.08
CA LEU A 163 -21.34 10.45 -11.80
C LEU A 163 -21.55 10.62 -10.29
N ASP A 164 -22.27 11.67 -9.93
CA ASP A 164 -22.66 11.93 -8.56
C ASP A 164 -23.89 11.12 -8.18
N THR A 165 -23.78 10.30 -7.14
CA THR A 165 -24.88 9.53 -6.58
C THR A 165 -25.11 9.90 -5.12
N ILE A 166 -26.37 10.19 -4.77
CA ILE A 166 -26.76 10.44 -3.39
C ILE A 166 -27.04 9.12 -2.69
N VAL A 167 -26.33 8.86 -1.59
CA VAL A 167 -26.49 7.68 -0.74
C VAL A 167 -26.95 8.09 0.65
N ASN A 168 -27.96 7.40 1.15
CA ASN A 168 -28.43 7.55 2.53
C ASN A 168 -27.88 6.38 3.36
N LEU A 169 -27.12 6.69 4.41
CA LEU A 169 -26.63 5.71 5.35
C LEU A 169 -27.73 5.26 6.31
N ALA A 170 -27.50 4.15 7.01
CA ALA A 170 -28.46 3.55 7.94
C ALA A 170 -28.82 4.47 9.13
N ASP A 171 -27.95 5.44 9.46
CA ASP A 171 -28.18 6.44 10.50
C ASP A 171 -28.97 7.67 10.01
N GLY A 172 -29.38 7.68 8.74
CA GLY A 172 -30.09 8.78 8.08
C GLY A 172 -29.18 9.87 7.51
N THR A 173 -27.86 9.76 7.65
CA THR A 173 -26.92 10.71 7.06
C THR A 173 -26.88 10.54 5.54
N THR A 174 -26.95 11.66 4.81
CA THR A 174 -26.86 11.67 3.35
C THR A 174 -25.46 12.07 2.91
N TYR A 175 -24.89 11.30 1.99
CA TYR A 175 -23.60 11.57 1.36
C TYR A 175 -23.75 11.64 -0.16
N GLN A 176 -22.94 12.47 -0.81
CA GLN A 176 -22.75 12.45 -2.25
C GLN A 176 -21.50 11.62 -2.54
N LEU A 177 -21.68 10.47 -3.19
CA LEU A 177 -20.59 9.64 -3.70
C LEU A 177 -20.32 10.01 -5.15
N ARG A 178 -19.05 9.87 -5.55
CA ARG A 178 -18.61 10.05 -6.94
C ARG A 178 -18.22 8.70 -7.49
N GLU A 179 -18.90 8.26 -8.53
CA GLU A 179 -18.58 7.04 -9.27
C GLU A 179 -17.73 7.40 -10.50
N PRO A 180 -16.48 6.92 -10.61
CA PRO A 180 -15.63 7.22 -11.76
C PRO A 180 -16.07 6.39 -12.98
N GLU A 181 -16.30 7.08 -14.09
CA GLU A 181 -16.39 6.47 -15.42
C GLU A 181 -15.10 6.78 -16.19
N SER A 182 -14.44 5.74 -16.68
CA SER A 182 -13.19 5.88 -17.42
C SER A 182 -13.36 5.45 -18.88
N THR A 183 -13.07 6.35 -19.81
CA THR A 183 -12.85 6.00 -21.22
C THR A 183 -11.38 5.65 -21.41
N ILE A 184 -11.11 4.50 -22.02
CA ILE A 184 -9.77 3.98 -22.25
C ILE A 184 -9.50 3.94 -23.75
N GLU A 185 -8.49 4.68 -24.20
CA GLU A 185 -8.01 4.65 -25.59
C GLU A 185 -6.62 4.01 -25.62
N GLY A 186 -6.58 2.71 -25.92
CA GLY A 186 -5.32 1.98 -26.05
C GLY A 186 -4.60 2.26 -27.37
N TYR A 187 -3.28 2.06 -27.40
CA TYR A 187 -2.46 2.12 -28.62
C TYR A 187 -2.92 1.12 -29.71
N ARG A 188 -3.70 0.11 -29.30
CA ARG A 188 -4.43 -0.84 -30.13
C ARG A 188 -5.83 -1.09 -29.56
N PRO A 189 -6.78 -1.64 -30.33
CA PRO A 189 -8.10 -1.96 -29.79
C PRO A 189 -8.03 -3.02 -28.68
N LEU A 190 -8.65 -2.73 -27.54
CA LEU A 190 -8.89 -3.71 -26.48
C LEU A 190 -9.96 -4.74 -26.93
N PRO A 191 -9.81 -6.04 -26.62
CA PRO A 191 -10.88 -7.01 -26.85
C PRO A 191 -12.18 -6.59 -26.14
N LEU A 192 -13.33 -6.75 -26.79
CA LEU A 192 -14.64 -6.33 -26.24
C LEU A 192 -15.00 -7.03 -24.91
N ILE A 193 -14.44 -8.22 -24.67
CA ILE A 193 -14.66 -8.99 -23.45
C ILE A 193 -13.75 -8.58 -22.28
N THR A 194 -12.88 -7.58 -22.46
CA THR A 194 -11.95 -7.15 -21.42
C THR A 194 -12.69 -6.58 -20.24
N GLU A 195 -12.37 -7.09 -19.05
CA GLU A 195 -12.79 -6.52 -17.77
C GLU A 195 -11.72 -5.53 -17.29
N SER A 196 -12.17 -4.38 -16.75
CA SER A 196 -11.28 -3.36 -16.20
C SER A 196 -11.65 -3.03 -14.75
N SER A 197 -10.65 -2.60 -13.99
CA SER A 197 -10.82 -2.15 -12.60
C SER A 197 -9.88 -1.00 -12.31
N ALA A 198 -10.45 0.20 -12.17
CA ALA A 198 -9.72 1.37 -11.68
C ALA A 198 -9.36 1.19 -10.19
N ARG A 199 -8.12 1.51 -9.83
CA ARG A 199 -7.60 1.33 -8.47
C ARG A 199 -6.81 2.54 -8.03
N MET A 200 -7.20 3.09 -6.88
CA MET A 200 -6.39 4.03 -6.14
C MET A 200 -5.33 3.28 -5.33
N PRO A 201 -4.09 3.78 -5.22
CA PRO A 201 -3.08 3.15 -4.39
C PRO A 201 -3.49 3.21 -2.91
N ARG A 202 -3.16 2.14 -2.18
CA ARG A 202 -3.47 2.03 -0.76
C ARG A 202 -2.39 2.69 0.08
N PRO A 203 -2.71 3.16 1.31
CA PRO A 203 -1.67 3.55 2.24
C PRO A 203 -0.68 2.41 2.50
N VAL A 204 0.59 2.76 2.69
CA VAL A 204 1.70 1.81 2.92
C VAL A 204 2.28 1.90 4.33
N TYR A 205 1.65 2.66 5.21
CA TYR A 205 1.96 2.65 6.64
C TYR A 205 1.34 1.44 7.35
N GLY A 206 1.91 1.04 8.49
CA GLY A 206 1.43 -0.08 9.29
C GLY A 206 1.50 -1.47 8.66
N LEU A 207 1.88 -1.62 7.38
CA LEU A 207 1.79 -2.91 6.69
C LEU A 207 2.70 -3.99 7.29
N GLY A 208 3.83 -3.60 7.91
CA GLY A 208 4.68 -4.55 8.63
C GLY A 208 4.02 -5.13 9.89
N LEU A 209 3.01 -4.47 10.46
CA LEU A 209 2.20 -5.02 11.55
C LEU A 209 1.19 -6.03 11.01
N LEU A 210 0.60 -5.75 9.83
CA LEU A 210 -0.31 -6.68 9.15
C LEU A 210 0.43 -7.94 8.68
N GLU A 211 1.65 -7.80 8.17
CA GLU A 211 2.49 -8.94 7.77
C GLU A 211 2.80 -9.86 8.96
N ALA A 212 2.99 -9.29 10.15
CA ALA A 212 3.30 -10.03 11.37
C ALA A 212 2.10 -10.80 11.97
N VAL A 213 0.88 -10.61 11.45
CA VAL A 213 -0.30 -11.36 11.90
C VAL A 213 -0.16 -12.83 11.47
N PRO A 214 -0.18 -13.83 12.38
CA PRO A 214 -0.07 -15.23 12.00
C PRO A 214 -1.23 -15.70 11.11
N ASN A 215 -0.99 -16.68 10.22
CA ASN A 215 -2.02 -17.23 9.32
C ASN A 215 -3.20 -17.80 10.12
N GLU A 216 -2.93 -18.42 11.26
CA GLU A 216 -3.93 -19.02 12.14
C GLU A 216 -4.93 -17.98 12.65
N VAL A 217 -4.47 -16.75 12.92
CA VAL A 217 -5.34 -15.65 13.34
C VAL A 217 -6.28 -15.20 12.23
N LEU A 218 -5.83 -15.25 10.97
CA LEU A 218 -6.68 -14.94 9.81
C LEU A 218 -7.73 -16.03 9.61
N LEU A 219 -7.31 -17.30 9.67
CA LEU A 219 -8.19 -18.46 9.48
C LEU A 219 -9.24 -18.59 10.60
N LEU A 220 -8.90 -18.21 11.84
CA LEU A 220 -9.86 -18.17 12.94
C LEU A 220 -10.96 -17.13 12.76
N ARG A 221 -10.80 -16.16 11.85
CA ARG A 221 -11.80 -15.12 11.53
C ARG A 221 -12.54 -15.37 10.22
N GLU A 222 -12.32 -16.52 9.59
CA GLU A 222 -13.08 -16.94 8.42
C GLU A 222 -14.54 -17.23 8.82
N ASP A 223 -15.47 -16.56 8.14
CA ASP A 223 -16.91 -16.73 8.38
C ASP A 223 -17.70 -16.61 7.07
N GLU A 224 -17.43 -17.51 6.11
CA GLU A 224 -18.09 -17.50 4.80
C GLU A 224 -19.62 -17.53 4.83
N LEU A 225 -20.20 -18.04 5.92
CA LEU A 225 -21.64 -18.23 6.05
C LEU A 225 -22.29 -17.21 6.99
N ASP A 226 -21.56 -16.18 7.43
CA ASP A 226 -22.06 -15.15 8.36
C ASP A 226 -22.73 -15.80 9.59
N ARG A 227 -22.05 -16.77 10.21
CA ARG A 227 -22.56 -17.58 11.31
C ARG A 227 -22.86 -16.74 12.55
N ASN A 228 -22.18 -15.60 12.69
CA ASN A 228 -22.39 -14.67 13.80
C ASN A 228 -23.48 -13.61 13.52
N GLY A 229 -23.98 -13.51 12.28
CA GLY A 229 -25.06 -12.59 11.88
C GLY A 229 -24.67 -11.11 11.89
N ASP A 230 -23.38 -10.79 11.77
CA ASP A 230 -22.88 -9.41 11.72
C ASP A 230 -22.89 -8.81 10.30
N ARG A 231 -23.29 -9.62 9.30
CA ARG A 231 -23.34 -9.31 7.85
C ARG A 231 -21.97 -9.29 7.17
N ILE A 232 -20.96 -9.94 7.76
CA ILE A 232 -19.61 -10.06 7.20
C ILE A 232 -19.34 -11.52 6.84
N SER A 233 -19.26 -11.82 5.54
CA SER A 233 -18.99 -13.17 5.03
C SER A 233 -17.56 -13.33 4.50
N GLY A 234 -16.57 -13.13 5.37
CA GLY A 234 -15.16 -13.06 4.99
C GLY A 234 -14.50 -14.42 4.75
N ARG A 235 -13.64 -14.50 3.72
CA ARG A 235 -12.73 -15.64 3.48
C ARG A 235 -11.33 -15.20 3.07
N PRO A 236 -10.28 -15.98 3.39
CA PRO A 236 -8.95 -15.75 2.85
C PRO A 236 -8.92 -15.85 1.33
N ASN A 237 -8.12 -15.00 0.69
CA ASN A 237 -7.71 -15.22 -0.68
C ASN A 237 -6.40 -16.03 -0.69
N TYR A 238 -6.27 -16.98 -1.61
CA TYR A 238 -5.06 -17.80 -1.76
C TYR A 238 -4.34 -17.42 -3.04
N VAL A 239 -3.02 -17.20 -2.94
CA VAL A 239 -2.18 -16.71 -4.04
C VAL A 239 -0.86 -17.47 -4.08
N VAL A 240 -0.18 -17.42 -5.23
CA VAL A 240 1.15 -18.00 -5.37
C VAL A 240 2.19 -17.02 -4.81
N ASP A 241 3.02 -17.52 -3.89
CA ASP A 241 4.28 -16.91 -3.54
C ASP A 241 5.31 -17.28 -4.62
N ILE A 242 5.78 -16.30 -5.37
CA ILE A 242 6.62 -16.51 -6.57
C ILE A 242 8.01 -17.04 -6.18
N GLU A 243 8.52 -16.66 -5.01
CA GLU A 243 9.85 -17.04 -4.54
C GLU A 243 9.89 -18.52 -4.13
N THR A 244 8.82 -19.00 -3.50
CA THR A 244 8.71 -20.40 -3.03
C THR A 244 7.96 -21.32 -4.00
N GLY A 245 7.11 -20.75 -4.86
CA GLY A 245 6.18 -21.49 -5.73
C GLY A 245 4.94 -22.03 -5.00
N GLU A 246 4.79 -21.75 -3.70
CA GLU A 246 3.71 -22.29 -2.88
C GLU A 246 2.43 -21.45 -2.99
N THR A 247 1.27 -22.09 -2.81
CA THR A 247 -0.01 -21.38 -2.64
C THR A 247 -0.21 -21.03 -1.16
N VAL A 248 -0.25 -19.73 -0.85
CA VAL A 248 -0.31 -19.19 0.51
C VAL A 248 -1.44 -18.16 0.66
N ILE A 249 -1.73 -17.72 1.89
CA ILE A 249 -2.72 -16.66 2.14
C ILE A 249 -2.22 -15.32 1.61
N GLY A 250 -3.01 -14.70 0.75
CA GLY A 250 -2.80 -13.34 0.29
C GLY A 250 -3.22 -12.30 1.33
N ARG A 251 -2.49 -11.18 1.39
CA ARG A 251 -2.62 -10.15 2.44
C ARG A 251 -2.62 -8.73 1.90
N PHE A 252 -1.84 -8.48 0.84
CA PHE A 252 -1.62 -7.15 0.28
C PHE A 252 -2.31 -7.00 -1.09
N GLY A 253 -2.45 -5.77 -1.57
CA GLY A 253 -3.33 -5.39 -2.67
C GLY A 253 -4.83 -5.41 -2.33
N TRP A 254 -5.64 -4.69 -3.12
CA TRP A 254 -7.08 -4.49 -2.90
C TRP A 254 -7.90 -5.77 -2.74
N LYS A 255 -7.45 -6.86 -3.37
CA LYS A 255 -8.10 -8.17 -3.33
C LYS A 255 -7.29 -9.20 -2.54
N ALA A 256 -6.39 -8.75 -1.67
CA ALA A 256 -5.44 -9.62 -0.96
C ALA A 256 -4.70 -10.53 -1.96
N ASN A 257 -4.22 -9.94 -3.07
CA ASN A 257 -3.65 -10.66 -4.19
C ASN A 257 -2.12 -10.77 -4.14
N GLN A 258 -1.49 -10.33 -3.06
CA GLN A 258 -0.05 -10.44 -2.82
C GLN A 258 0.20 -11.05 -1.44
N PRO A 259 1.10 -12.05 -1.31
CA PRO A 259 1.29 -12.82 -0.07
C PRO A 259 2.10 -12.06 0.98
N ASN A 260 3.13 -11.34 0.56
CA ASN A 260 4.10 -10.68 1.43
C ASN A 260 4.46 -9.29 0.86
N LEU A 261 5.13 -8.46 1.66
CA LEU A 261 5.54 -7.12 1.25
C LEU A 261 6.57 -7.13 0.14
N ARG A 262 7.48 -8.11 0.13
CA ARG A 262 8.53 -8.25 -0.89
C ARG A 262 7.94 -8.43 -2.28
N GLN A 263 7.00 -9.35 -2.45
CA GLN A 263 6.29 -9.58 -3.71
C GLN A 263 5.37 -8.40 -4.07
N GLN A 264 4.72 -7.76 -3.09
CA GLN A 264 3.92 -6.56 -3.34
C GLN A 264 4.76 -5.39 -3.87
N ALA A 265 5.96 -5.17 -3.34
CA ALA A 265 6.86 -4.12 -3.79
C ALA A 265 7.51 -4.46 -5.14
N ALA A 266 7.91 -5.71 -5.34
CA ALA A 266 8.44 -6.18 -6.62
C ALA A 266 7.39 -6.03 -7.73
N GLY A 267 6.13 -6.38 -7.44
CA GLY A 267 5.02 -6.18 -8.39
C GLY A 267 4.75 -4.71 -8.69
N ALA A 268 4.94 -3.80 -7.72
CA ALA A 268 4.81 -2.36 -7.96
C ALA A 268 5.97 -1.81 -8.82
N TYR A 269 7.21 -2.24 -8.56
CA TYR A 269 8.34 -1.92 -9.45
C TYR A 269 8.06 -2.38 -10.88
N HIS A 270 7.55 -3.60 -11.04
CA HIS A 270 7.29 -4.23 -12.32
C HIS A 270 6.10 -3.65 -13.08
N ASP A 271 4.91 -3.65 -12.47
CA ASP A 271 3.67 -3.24 -13.12
C ASP A 271 3.54 -1.71 -13.17
N ASP A 272 3.89 -1.00 -12.08
CA ASP A 272 3.59 0.44 -11.95
C ASP A 272 4.73 1.32 -12.48
N MET A 273 5.97 0.82 -12.45
CA MET A 273 7.18 1.57 -12.84
C MET A 273 7.93 0.96 -14.03
N GLY A 274 7.52 -0.22 -14.50
CA GLY A 274 8.19 -0.93 -15.60
C GLY A 274 9.60 -1.44 -15.28
N ILE A 275 10.04 -1.38 -14.02
CA ILE A 275 11.36 -1.85 -13.59
C ILE A 275 11.33 -3.37 -13.44
N THR A 276 12.36 -4.08 -13.91
CA THR A 276 12.42 -5.56 -13.87
C THR A 276 13.16 -6.07 -12.63
N PRO A 277 12.50 -6.38 -11.49
CA PRO A 277 13.14 -6.95 -10.30
C PRO A 277 13.46 -8.45 -10.48
N SER A 278 14.32 -8.99 -9.62
CA SER A 278 14.68 -10.42 -9.58
C SER A 278 13.49 -11.39 -9.51
N LEU A 279 12.40 -11.00 -8.83
CA LEU A 279 11.17 -11.80 -8.70
C LEU A 279 10.37 -11.90 -10.01
N PHE A 280 10.56 -10.97 -10.95
CA PHE A 280 9.84 -10.92 -12.22
C PHE A 280 10.88 -10.86 -13.36
N PRO A 281 11.31 -12.00 -13.92
CA PRO A 281 12.50 -12.08 -14.79
C PRO A 281 12.31 -11.52 -16.20
N PHE A 282 11.16 -10.92 -16.49
CA PHE A 282 10.79 -10.37 -17.79
C PHE A 282 10.12 -9.04 -17.58
N GLU A 283 10.22 -8.13 -18.56
CA GLU A 283 9.50 -6.85 -18.56
C GLU A 283 7.98 -7.01 -18.61
N SER A 284 7.27 -6.02 -18.06
CA SER A 284 5.80 -6.03 -18.00
C SER A 284 5.19 -5.92 -19.40
N VAL A 285 5.93 -5.30 -20.32
CA VAL A 285 5.58 -5.13 -21.73
C VAL A 285 6.05 -6.26 -22.63
N ARG A 286 6.58 -7.38 -22.10
CA ARG A 286 7.13 -8.44 -22.94
C ARG A 286 6.17 -8.89 -24.05
N GLY A 287 6.63 -8.81 -25.30
CA GLY A 287 5.86 -9.15 -26.50
C GLY A 287 4.89 -8.06 -26.98
N GLN A 288 4.95 -6.86 -26.40
CA GLN A 288 4.25 -5.66 -26.87
C GLN A 288 5.14 -4.81 -27.80
N ILE A 289 4.64 -3.69 -28.32
CA ILE A 289 5.43 -2.83 -29.22
C ILE A 289 6.45 -1.97 -28.46
N GLN A 290 6.24 -1.83 -27.15
CA GLN A 290 7.09 -1.09 -26.23
C GLN A 290 8.21 -1.95 -25.62
N ASP A 291 8.16 -3.27 -25.83
CA ASP A 291 9.24 -4.19 -25.49
C ASP A 291 10.47 -3.85 -26.35
N ASP A 292 11.55 -3.41 -25.71
CA ASP A 292 12.78 -3.06 -26.41
C ASP A 292 13.67 -4.30 -26.67
N GLY A 293 13.31 -5.44 -26.08
CA GLY A 293 13.99 -6.71 -26.20
C GLY A 293 15.38 -6.76 -25.56
N ASN A 294 15.77 -5.72 -24.82
CA ASN A 294 17.05 -5.66 -24.17
C ASN A 294 17.01 -6.38 -22.82
N SER A 295 18.18 -6.83 -22.36
CA SER A 295 18.36 -7.44 -21.04
C SER A 295 19.32 -6.62 -20.18
N ASP A 296 19.57 -5.38 -20.57
CA ASP A 296 20.56 -4.47 -20.01
C ASP A 296 19.96 -3.50 -18.98
N ASP A 297 18.64 -3.37 -18.92
CA ASP A 297 17.97 -2.54 -17.94
C ASP A 297 18.35 -2.96 -16.51
N PRO A 298 19.05 -2.09 -15.75
CA PRO A 298 19.43 -2.41 -14.39
C PRO A 298 18.17 -2.47 -13.54
N GLY A 299 17.74 -3.70 -13.23
CA GLY A 299 16.66 -3.94 -12.28
C GLY A 299 16.98 -3.37 -10.89
N VAL A 300 15.95 -3.22 -10.06
CA VAL A 300 16.15 -2.84 -8.66
C VAL A 300 16.94 -3.94 -7.92
N PRO A 301 18.09 -3.63 -7.29
CA PRO A 301 18.85 -4.62 -6.54
C PRO A 301 18.04 -5.19 -5.37
N ASP A 302 18.20 -6.48 -5.07
CA ASP A 302 17.47 -7.14 -3.96
C ASP A 302 17.63 -6.42 -2.62
N ALA A 303 18.82 -5.90 -2.33
CA ALA A 303 19.07 -5.13 -1.11
C ALA A 303 18.22 -3.84 -1.04
N ILE A 304 17.94 -3.21 -2.18
CA ILE A 304 17.04 -2.04 -2.26
C ILE A 304 15.60 -2.49 -2.12
N LEU A 305 15.19 -3.56 -2.80
CA LEU A 305 13.86 -4.15 -2.64
C LEU A 305 13.58 -4.53 -1.18
N ASP A 306 14.55 -5.13 -0.49
CA ASP A 306 14.49 -5.43 0.94
C ASP A 306 14.46 -4.17 1.80
N ALA A 307 15.23 -3.13 1.46
CA ALA A 307 15.22 -1.88 2.21
C ALA A 307 13.86 -1.16 2.11
N VAL A 308 13.24 -1.13 0.92
CA VAL A 308 11.93 -0.47 0.73
C VAL A 308 10.77 -1.30 1.31
N THR A 309 10.96 -2.60 1.52
CA THR A 309 9.96 -3.50 2.12
C THR A 309 10.16 -3.69 3.61
N PHE A 310 11.39 -3.46 4.12
CA PHE A 310 11.76 -3.58 5.52
C PHE A 310 10.68 -2.94 6.38
N PRO A 311 10.07 -3.71 7.30
CA PRO A 311 8.69 -3.57 7.68
C PRO A 311 8.41 -2.10 7.93
N ARG A 312 7.60 -1.55 7.03
CA ARG A 312 6.99 -0.23 7.09
C ARG A 312 6.03 -0.21 8.28
N ARG A 313 6.61 -0.32 9.46
CA ARG A 313 6.01 0.04 10.74
C ARG A 313 6.08 1.56 10.81
N ARG A 314 5.40 2.20 9.87
CA ARG A 314 5.06 3.61 10.00
C ARG A 314 3.92 3.65 11.01
N SER A 315 4.08 4.50 12.01
CA SER A 315 3.11 4.61 13.08
C SER A 315 1.73 5.03 12.54
N PRO A 316 0.64 4.40 12.99
CA PRO A 316 -0.68 4.90 12.66
C PRO A 316 -0.89 6.28 13.30
N CYS A 317 -1.39 7.23 12.51
CA CYS A 317 -1.75 8.58 12.96
C CYS A 317 -3.27 8.68 13.16
N ARG A 318 -3.69 9.51 14.12
CA ARG A 318 -5.10 9.81 14.43
C ARG A 318 -5.75 10.72 13.36
N PRO A 319 -7.04 10.54 13.03
CA PRO A 319 -7.89 11.60 12.47
C PRO A 319 -8.37 12.58 13.57
N GLY A 320 -7.91 13.82 13.51
CA GLY A 320 -8.59 15.02 14.04
C GLY A 320 -8.47 15.32 15.54
N GLU A 321 -7.71 16.38 15.83
CA GLU A 321 -8.17 17.50 16.67
C GLU A 321 -8.01 18.78 15.84
N THR A 322 -9.00 19.66 15.89
CA THR A 322 -9.20 20.79 14.98
C THR A 322 -8.01 21.76 14.95
N SER A 323 -7.26 21.75 13.84
CA SER A 323 -6.43 22.86 13.38
C SER A 323 -6.76 23.10 11.91
N THR A 324 -6.94 24.37 11.54
CA THR A 324 -7.62 24.85 10.33
C THR A 324 -6.84 24.68 9.03
N THR A 325 -5.75 23.91 8.96
CA THR A 325 -4.95 23.87 7.74
C THR A 325 -4.67 22.51 7.10
N HIS A 326 -4.61 21.37 7.79
CA HIS A 326 -4.37 20.09 7.08
C HIS A 326 -5.07 18.91 7.75
N ARG A 327 -5.97 18.23 7.01
CA ARG A 327 -6.61 16.98 7.44
C ARG A 327 -5.83 15.79 6.90
N CYS A 328 -5.49 14.85 7.78
CA CYS A 328 -5.18 13.48 7.38
C CYS A 328 -6.46 12.86 6.80
N ASN A 329 -6.52 12.66 5.48
CA ASN A 329 -7.67 12.05 4.82
C ASN A 329 -7.80 10.56 5.20
N GLY A 330 -8.56 10.30 6.27
CA GLY A 330 -9.41 9.13 6.40
C GLY A 330 -10.84 9.61 6.25
N GLU A 331 -11.40 9.46 5.05
CA GLU A 331 -12.81 9.78 4.80
C GLU A 331 -13.70 8.88 5.68
N ARG A 332 -14.62 9.53 6.42
CA ARG A 332 -15.69 8.91 7.22
C ARG A 332 -16.93 8.77 6.37
#